data_AF-A0AAV3R238-F1
#
_entry.id   AF-A0AAV3R238-F1
#
_cell.length_a   1.000
_cell.length_b   1.000
_cell.length_c   1.000
_cell.angle_alpha   90.00
_cell.angle_beta   90.00
_cell.angle_gamma   90.00
#
_symmetry.space_group_name_H-M   'P 1'
#
loop_
_entity.id
_entity.type
_entity.pdbx_description
1 polymer ?
#
loop_
_entity_poly.entity_id
_entity_poly.type
_entity_poly.pdbx_seq_one_letter_code
_entity_poly.pdbx_strand_id
1 'polypeptide(L)'
;MGHLFFECAYSATIWRLLLQKLGSYRQGMCWNEEKQWIIANLKGKSFRKQIGRLVLGCAVSAIWTERNSRTFTSVNKSTDQLLFSIFSNVAARGSSWKRVKRTQTNLSLCLEWGIDVRCLMN
;
A
#
# COMPACT_ATOMS: atom_id res chain seq x y z
N MET A 1 12.74 -14.28 -2.50
CA MET A 1 11.67 -13.30 -2.19
C MET A 1 11.77 -12.73 -0.76
N GLY A 2 12.12 -13.52 0.28
CA GLY A 2 12.23 -13.02 1.67
C GLY A 2 13.26 -11.89 1.87
N HIS A 3 14.48 -12.10 1.38
CA HIS A 3 15.58 -11.12 1.43
C HIS A 3 15.29 -9.80 0.70
N LEU A 4 14.29 -9.75 -0.19
CA LEU A 4 14.12 -8.63 -1.11
C LEU A 4 13.22 -7.50 -0.55
N PHE A 5 12.30 -7.84 0.36
CA PHE A 5 11.28 -6.92 0.86
C PHE A 5 11.47 -6.51 2.32
N PHE A 6 11.86 -7.43 3.19
CA PHE A 6 11.81 -7.20 4.65
C PHE A 6 13.15 -7.24 5.36
N GLU A 7 14.22 -7.69 4.69
CA GLU A 7 15.57 -7.65 5.26
C GLU A 7 16.35 -6.37 4.92
N CYS A 8 15.81 -5.56 4.02
CA CYS A 8 16.35 -4.23 3.73
C CYS A 8 15.67 -3.20 4.64
N ALA A 9 16.45 -2.52 5.49
CA ALA A 9 15.95 -1.50 6.41
C ALA A 9 15.11 -0.41 5.71
N TYR A 10 15.48 -0.04 4.48
CA TYR A 10 14.72 0.91 3.66
C TYR A 10 13.32 0.38 3.33
N SER A 11 13.22 -0.82 2.75
CA SER A 11 11.95 -1.45 2.37
C SER A 11 11.08 -1.80 3.58
N ALA A 12 11.69 -2.23 4.68
CA ALA A 12 11.00 -2.48 5.95
C ALA A 12 10.40 -1.20 6.54
N THR A 13 11.12 -0.07 6.45
CA THR A 13 10.61 1.23 6.91
C THR A 13 9.41 1.69 6.08
N ILE A 14 9.50 1.60 4.74
CA ILE A 14 8.38 1.90 3.84
C ILE A 14 7.17 1.05 4.22
N TRP A 15 7.36 -0.25 4.37
CA TRP A 15 6.27 -1.16 4.66
C TRP A 15 5.62 -0.88 6.02
N ARG A 16 6.41 -0.63 7.06
CA ARG A 16 5.90 -0.25 8.39
C ARG A 16 5.03 1.01 8.32
N LEU A 17 5.46 2.04 7.58
CA LEU A 17 4.70 3.29 7.44
C LEU A 17 3.37 3.06 6.68
N LEU A 18 3.38 2.19 5.67
CA LEU A 18 2.15 1.81 4.95
C LEU A 18 1.19 1.02 5.84
N LEU A 19 1.70 0.09 6.64
CA LEU A 19 0.89 -0.67 7.60
C LEU A 19 0.28 0.26 8.66
N GLN A 20 1.05 1.20 9.19
CA GLN A 20 0.55 2.20 10.14
C GLN A 20 -0.57 3.03 9.53
N LYS A 21 -0.42 3.47 8.27
CA LYS A 21 -1.49 4.17 7.54
C LYS A 21 -2.72 3.28 7.29
N LEU A 22 -2.54 1.97 7.10
CA LEU A 22 -3.64 1.01 7.04
C LEU A 22 -4.29 0.74 8.41
N GLY A 23 -3.80 1.37 9.49
CA GLY A 23 -4.26 1.21 10.87
C GLY A 23 -3.70 -0.04 11.57
N SER A 24 -2.56 -0.55 11.12
CA SER A 24 -1.85 -1.70 11.69
C SER A 24 -0.50 -1.27 12.25
N TYR A 25 -0.38 -1.23 13.58
CA TYR A 25 0.82 -0.74 14.29
C TYR A 25 1.87 -1.83 14.55
N ARG A 26 1.94 -2.85 13.69
CA ARG A 26 2.93 -3.93 13.77
C ARG A 26 4.27 -3.49 13.18
N GLN A 27 5.36 -4.11 13.62
CA GLN A 27 6.61 -4.10 12.86
C GLN A 27 6.48 -5.04 11.65
N GLY A 28 7.13 -4.69 10.54
CA GLY A 28 7.25 -5.59 9.39
C GLY A 28 8.02 -6.84 9.84
N MET A 29 7.44 -8.02 9.58
CA MET A 29 8.01 -9.29 10.01
C MET A 29 8.63 -10.02 8.82
N CYS A 30 9.11 -11.27 9.00
CA CYS A 30 9.64 -12.00 7.85
C CYS A 30 8.55 -12.22 6.78
N TRP A 31 8.96 -12.50 5.54
CA TRP A 31 8.03 -12.61 4.40
C TRP A 31 6.90 -13.62 4.62
N ASN A 32 7.16 -14.72 5.33
CA ASN A 32 6.13 -15.72 5.61
C ASN A 32 5.08 -15.21 6.59
N GLU A 33 5.50 -14.50 7.63
CA GLU A 33 4.60 -13.89 8.60
C GLU A 33 3.78 -12.75 7.99
N GLU A 34 4.38 -11.96 7.09
CA GLU A 34 3.64 -10.93 6.37
C GLU A 34 2.59 -11.54 5.44
N LYS A 35 2.92 -12.62 4.72
CA LYS A 35 1.91 -13.33 3.91
C LYS A 35 0.73 -13.79 4.76
N GLN A 36 1.00 -14.37 5.93
CA GLN A 36 -0.07 -14.81 6.83
C GLN A 36 -0.92 -13.63 7.28
N TRP A 37 -0.29 -12.50 7.64
CA TRP A 37 -1.00 -11.27 7.98
C TRP A 37 -1.86 -10.76 6.83
N ILE A 38 -1.32 -10.70 5.60
CA ILE A 38 -2.03 -10.29 4.38
C ILE A 38 -3.25 -11.18 4.17
N ILE A 39 -3.10 -12.50 4.26
CA ILE A 39 -4.20 -13.45 4.06
C ILE A 39 -5.26 -13.28 5.15
N ALA A 40 -4.86 -13.14 6.41
CA ALA A 40 -5.79 -12.99 7.53
C ALA A 40 -6.56 -11.67 7.48
N ASN A 41 -5.88 -10.55 7.17
CA ASN A 41 -6.43 -9.21 7.33
C ASN A 41 -7.01 -8.64 6.04
N LEU A 42 -6.43 -8.97 4.89
CA LEU A 42 -6.83 -8.42 3.60
C LEU A 42 -7.78 -9.34 2.82
N LYS A 43 -8.15 -10.52 3.32
CA LYS A 43 -9.16 -11.39 2.68
C LYS A 43 -10.59 -10.85 2.85
N GLY A 44 -11.34 -10.72 1.76
CA GLY A 44 -12.75 -10.32 1.77
C GLY A 44 -13.08 -9.13 0.84
N LYS A 45 -14.34 -8.69 0.84
CA LYS A 45 -14.87 -7.71 -0.13
C LYS A 45 -15.04 -6.29 0.40
N SER A 46 -14.83 -6.04 1.70
CA SER A 46 -14.95 -4.68 2.27
C SER A 46 -13.97 -3.70 1.60
N PHE A 47 -14.38 -2.45 1.43
CA PHE A 47 -13.60 -1.42 0.76
C PHE A 47 -12.20 -1.23 1.35
N ARG A 48 -12.09 -1.19 2.69
CA ARG A 48 -10.79 -1.15 3.39
C ARG A 48 -9.83 -2.26 2.98
N LYS A 49 -10.34 -3.48 2.80
CA LYS A 49 -9.53 -4.64 2.37
C LYS A 49 -9.13 -4.53 0.89
N GLN A 50 -9.98 -3.95 0.05
CA GLN A 50 -9.63 -3.65 -1.34
C GLN A 50 -8.50 -2.60 -1.41
N ILE A 51 -8.59 -1.53 -0.61
CA ILE A 51 -7.51 -0.55 -0.44
C ILE A 51 -6.23 -1.22 0.04
N GLY A 52 -6.28 -2.04 1.09
CA GLY A 52 -5.10 -2.73 1.60
C GLY A 52 -4.41 -3.60 0.55
N ARG A 53 -5.16 -4.33 -0.29
CA ARG A 53 -4.60 -5.10 -1.41
C ARG A 53 -4.00 -4.21 -2.50
N LEU A 54 -4.63 -3.08 -2.81
CA LEU A 54 -4.10 -2.11 -3.77
C LEU A 54 -2.78 -1.50 -3.27
N VAL A 55 -2.74 -1.09 -1.99
CA VAL A 55 -1.54 -0.58 -1.32
C VAL A 55 -0.41 -1.61 -1.36
N LEU A 56 -0.71 -2.87 -1.03
CA LEU A 56 0.27 -3.95 -1.13
C LEU A 56 0.84 -4.08 -2.55
N GLY A 57 -0.02 -4.11 -3.57
CA GLY A 57 0.43 -4.20 -4.96
C GLY A 57 1.29 -3.02 -5.40
N CYS A 58 0.88 -1.80 -5.06
CA CYS A 58 1.64 -0.58 -5.35
C CYS A 58 2.99 -0.56 -4.61
N ALA A 59 3.02 -0.96 -3.34
CA ALA A 59 4.24 -1.02 -2.54
C ALA A 59 5.22 -2.06 -3.07
N VAL A 60 4.73 -3.26 -3.40
CA VAL A 60 5.55 -4.33 -3.99
C VAL A 60 6.17 -3.88 -5.30
N SER A 61 5.35 -3.32 -6.20
CA SER A 61 5.85 -2.81 -7.47
C SER A 61 6.86 -1.68 -7.29
N ALA A 62 6.58 -0.70 -6.43
CA ALA A 62 7.45 0.45 -6.21
C ALA A 62 8.80 0.06 -5.60
N ILE A 63 8.80 -0.81 -4.58
CA ILE A 63 10.04 -1.29 -3.94
C ILE A 63 10.87 -2.12 -4.91
N TRP A 64 10.24 -3.02 -5.68
CA TRP A 64 10.92 -3.80 -6.70
C TRP A 64 11.62 -2.90 -7.73
N THR A 65 10.88 -1.93 -8.29
CA THR A 65 11.42 -0.96 -9.25
C THR A 65 12.54 -0.12 -8.65
N GLU A 66 12.39 0.36 -7.42
CA GLU A 66 13.40 1.17 -6.74
C GLU A 66 14.70 0.39 -6.46
N ARG A 67 14.59 -0.88 -6.04
CA ARG A 67 15.77 -1.73 -5.84
C ARG A 67 16.48 -2.01 -7.15
N ASN A 68 15.74 -2.30 -8.22
CA ASN A 68 16.35 -2.49 -9.54
C ASN A 68 17.01 -1.19 -10.02
N SER A 69 16.38 -0.04 -9.79
CA SER A 69 16.99 1.26 -10.08
C SER A 69 18.31 1.42 -9.34
N ARG A 70 18.39 1.13 -8.03
CA ARG A 70 19.64 1.23 -7.26
C ARG A 70 20.77 0.33 -7.76
N THR A 71 20.42 -0.85 -8.29
CA THR A 71 21.41 -1.81 -8.79
C THR A 71 21.89 -1.47 -10.20
N PHE A 72 20.98 -1.03 -11.07
CA PHE A 72 21.23 -0.90 -12.51
C PHE A 72 21.30 0.56 -12.99
N THR A 73 21.03 1.52 -12.11
CA THR A 73 21.07 2.96 -12.38
C THR A 73 21.65 3.71 -11.17
N SER A 74 22.09 4.95 -11.36
CA SER A 74 22.52 5.83 -10.25
C SER A 74 21.37 6.64 -9.63
N VAL A 75 20.11 6.31 -9.95
CA VAL A 75 18.93 7.05 -9.50
C VAL A 75 18.29 6.33 -8.31
N ASN A 76 18.23 7.04 -7.18
CA ASN A 76 17.72 6.53 -5.92
C ASN A 76 16.68 7.49 -5.34
N LYS A 77 15.50 6.98 -4.98
CA LYS A 77 14.47 7.75 -4.27
C LYS A 77 14.67 7.72 -2.77
N SER A 78 14.43 8.84 -2.09
CA SER A 78 14.29 8.84 -0.63
C SER A 78 13.07 8.03 -0.20
N THR A 79 12.96 7.75 1.10
CA THR A 79 11.80 7.07 1.68
C THR A 79 10.51 7.84 1.38
N ASP A 80 10.54 9.17 1.54
CA ASP A 80 9.39 10.04 1.31
C ASP A 80 8.98 10.09 -0.16
N GLN A 81 9.95 10.16 -1.08
CA GLN A 81 9.68 10.15 -2.51
C GLN A 81 9.01 8.84 -2.96
N LEU A 82 9.44 7.70 -2.41
CA LEU A 82 8.82 6.42 -2.72
C LEU A 82 7.42 6.30 -2.11
N LEU A 83 7.22 6.74 -0.86
CA LEU A 83 5.89 6.77 -0.23
C LEU A 83 4.92 7.66 -1.01
N PHE A 84 5.35 8.85 -1.40
CA PHE A 84 4.56 9.76 -2.22
C PHE A 84 4.16 9.11 -3.55
N SER A 85 5.09 8.41 -4.20
CA SER A 85 4.81 7.65 -5.43
C SER A 85 3.79 6.54 -5.19
N ILE A 86 3.90 5.80 -4.08
CA ILE A 86 2.96 4.74 -3.72
C ILE A 86 1.57 5.33 -3.47
N PHE A 87 1.44 6.40 -2.67
CA PHE A 87 0.15 7.04 -2.39
C PHE A 87 -0.49 7.62 -3.65
N SER A 88 0.29 8.29 -4.50
CA SER A 88 -0.20 8.80 -5.79
C SER A 88 -0.71 7.67 -6.68
N ASN A 89 -0.01 6.54 -6.74
CA ASN A 89 -0.46 5.37 -7.49
C ASN A 89 -1.74 4.75 -6.91
N VAL A 90 -1.86 4.69 -5.58
CA VAL A 90 -3.06 4.18 -4.90
C VAL A 90 -4.26 5.08 -5.20
N ALA A 91 -4.10 6.41 -5.07
CA ALA A 91 -5.15 7.38 -5.40
C ALA A 91 -5.58 7.28 -6.87
N ALA A 92 -4.62 7.31 -7.79
CA ALA A 92 -4.87 7.23 -9.23
C ALA A 92 -5.58 5.92 -9.61
N ARG A 93 -5.11 4.77 -9.12
CA ARG A 93 -5.77 3.48 -9.41
C ARG A 93 -7.13 3.37 -8.71
N GLY A 94 -7.25 3.89 -7.50
CA GLY A 94 -8.51 3.92 -6.74
C GLY A 94 -9.59 4.76 -7.44
N SER A 95 -9.21 5.79 -8.20
CA SER A 95 -10.16 6.60 -8.99
C SER A 95 -10.95 5.79 -10.03
N SER A 96 -10.44 4.62 -10.44
CA SER A 96 -11.14 3.72 -11.36
C SER A 96 -12.28 2.93 -10.70
N TRP A 97 -12.37 2.93 -9.37
CA TRP A 97 -13.42 2.23 -8.66
C TRP A 97 -14.76 2.92 -8.84
N LYS A 98 -15.79 2.08 -8.94
CA LYS A 98 -17.18 2.49 -9.11
C LYS A 98 -18.04 1.63 -8.21
N ARG A 99 -19.23 2.13 -7.90
CA ARG A 99 -20.26 1.38 -7.17
C ARG A 99 -19.85 0.96 -5.76
N VAL A 100 -18.99 1.73 -5.10
CA VAL A 100 -18.65 1.51 -3.69
C VAL A 100 -19.81 2.03 -2.84
N LYS A 101 -20.32 1.24 -1.90
CA LYS A 101 -21.41 1.66 -1.01
C LYS A 101 -21.02 2.93 -0.25
N ARG A 102 -21.84 3.98 -0.29
CA ARG A 102 -21.60 5.17 0.53
C ARG A 102 -21.89 4.86 1.99
N THR A 103 -20.87 5.00 2.82
CA THR A 103 -20.94 4.94 4.30
C THR A 103 -19.95 5.96 4.84
N GLN A 104 -20.11 6.38 6.10
CA GLN A 104 -19.15 7.29 6.73
C GLN A 104 -17.73 6.69 6.70
N THR A 105 -17.59 5.39 6.97
CA THR A 105 -16.31 4.68 6.92
C THR A 105 -15.67 4.73 5.53
N ASN A 106 -16.44 4.47 4.46
CA ASN A 106 -15.89 4.48 3.10
C ASN A 106 -15.53 5.89 2.63
N LEU A 107 -16.29 6.91 3.05
CA LEU A 107 -15.97 8.31 2.80
C LEU A 107 -14.65 8.70 3.48
N SER A 108 -14.49 8.37 4.77
CA SER A 108 -13.24 8.63 5.48
C SER A 108 -12.04 7.94 4.81
N LEU A 109 -12.20 6.69 4.37
CA LEU A 109 -11.16 5.98 3.63
C LEU A 109 -10.80 6.65 2.30
N CYS A 110 -11.79 7.16 1.55
CA CYS A 110 -11.52 7.90 0.32
C CYS A 110 -10.68 9.14 0.59
N LEU A 111 -11.07 9.95 1.57
CA LEU A 111 -10.35 11.18 1.93
C LEU A 111 -8.93 10.88 2.43
N GLU A 112 -8.77 9.88 3.30
CA GLU A 112 -7.48 9.51 3.88
C GLU A 112 -6.46 9.02 2.84
N TRP A 113 -6.95 8.35 1.79
CA TRP A 113 -6.13 7.78 0.73
C TRP A 113 -6.10 8.63 -0.55
N GLY A 114 -6.73 9.81 -0.56
CA GLY A 114 -6.83 10.68 -1.73
C GLY A 114 -7.60 10.05 -2.90
N ILE A 115 -8.47 9.09 -2.62
CA ILE A 115 -9.28 8.41 -3.62
C ILE A 115 -10.51 9.25 -3.92
N ASP A 116 -10.86 9.37 -5.20
CA ASP A 116 -12.00 10.13 -5.65
C ASP A 116 -13.31 9.65 -5.00
N VAL A 117 -13.97 10.55 -4.27
CA VAL A 117 -15.24 10.26 -3.58
C VAL A 117 -16.39 9.95 -4.53
N ARG A 118 -16.26 10.26 -5.82
CA ARG A 118 -17.24 9.89 -6.87
C ARG A 118 -17.34 8.38 -7.08
N CYS A 119 -16.41 7.58 -6.55
CA CYS A 119 -16.55 6.12 -6.55
C CYS A 119 -17.70 5.62 -5.64
N LEU A 120 -18.16 6.47 -4.70
CA LEU A 120 -19.22 6.16 -3.74
C LEU A 120 -20.61 6.38 -4.36
N MET A 121 -21.50 5.40 -4.23
CA MET A 121 -22.91 5.51 -4.62
C MET A 121 -23.82 5.52 -3.40
N ASN A 122 -24.87 6.35 -3.47
CA ASN A 122 -25.98 6.38 -2.51
C ASN A 122 -26.77 5.07 -2.54
#